data_AF-A0A2C9M310-F1
#
_entry.id   AF-A0A2C9M310-F1
#
_cell.length_a   1.000
_cell.length_b   1.000
_cell.length_c   1.000
_cell.angle_alpha   90.00
_cell.angle_beta   90.00
_cell.angle_gamma   90.00
#
_symmetry.space_group_name_H-M   'P 1'
#
loop_
_entity.id
_entity.type
_entity.pdbx_description
1 polymer ?
#
loop_
_entity_poly.entity_id
_entity_poly.type
_entity_poly.pdbx_seq_one_letter_code
_entity_poly.pdbx_strand_id
1 'polypeptide(L)'
;MLFLSHIGDPKIAFNIYFPVAYYLHNSVGKRVLWAAVISEWLNSVLKWLLHGERPYWWVHTSGFYKQEHVPHLQQFSITCETGPGSPSGHAMVTSAVWYVLVSDFLYYQQIQSFGLKILCWATYVIMMCAVCLSRLFIATHFPHQVSAGIIIGILLGMVMNSLATSALQLPFYLLTSFLLAFIATMTYLLLNLVGIDPFWSLASATKWCAFQEWVHLDTTLFYCIVRDISCLLGLGLAVFCCQFKKLTCRSQKTIILQVLVAVLMLHAGDRLKLNIHNIVLFYVEAFFKHLFLTFVVAAGIPVVFSLF
;
A
#
# COMPACT_ATOMS: atom_id res chain seq x y z
N MET A 1 -20.31 0.26 2.33
CA MET A 1 -19.18 1.13 2.74
C MET A 1 -17.94 0.34 3.18
N LEU A 2 -18.04 -0.65 4.07
CA LEU A 2 -16.88 -1.46 4.50
C LEU A 2 -16.14 -2.15 3.34
N PHE A 3 -16.87 -2.77 2.41
CA PHE A 3 -16.29 -3.37 1.20
C PHE A 3 -15.52 -2.37 0.32
N LEU A 4 -16.04 -1.14 0.19
CA LEU A 4 -15.37 -0.09 -0.57
C LEU A 4 -14.09 0.39 0.11
N SER A 5 -14.08 0.44 1.45
CA SER A 5 -12.85 0.69 2.18
C SER A 5 -11.86 -0.45 2.04
N HIS A 6 -12.32 -1.70 1.99
CA HIS A 6 -11.45 -2.85 1.74
C HIS A 6 -10.82 -2.77 0.34
N ILE A 7 -11.59 -2.38 -0.69
CA ILE A 7 -11.03 -2.14 -2.05
C ILE A 7 -9.91 -1.10 -2.03
N GLY A 8 -10.06 -0.07 -1.21
CA GLY A 8 -9.05 0.98 -1.03
C GLY A 8 -7.90 0.61 -0.09
N ASP A 9 -7.86 -0.60 0.48
CA ASP A 9 -6.78 -1.02 1.37
C ASP A 9 -5.46 -1.12 0.57
N PRO A 10 -4.39 -0.43 1.00
CA PRO A 10 -3.07 -0.56 0.38
C PRO A 10 -2.61 -2.00 0.14
N LYS A 11 -2.99 -2.96 1.01
CA LYS A 11 -2.70 -4.40 0.85
C LYS A 11 -3.16 -4.95 -0.50
N ILE A 12 -4.28 -4.47 -1.04
CA ILE A 12 -4.80 -4.92 -2.34
C ILE A 12 -3.85 -4.57 -3.48
N ALA A 13 -3.11 -3.46 -3.37
CA ALA A 13 -2.12 -3.11 -4.38
C ALA A 13 -1.03 -4.17 -4.51
N PHE A 14 -0.56 -4.71 -3.39
CA PHE A 14 0.44 -5.78 -3.34
C PHE A 14 -0.15 -7.14 -3.70
N ASN A 15 -1.34 -7.46 -3.18
CA ASN A 15 -1.88 -8.82 -3.23
C ASN A 15 -2.70 -9.12 -4.49
N ILE A 16 -3.23 -8.10 -5.16
CA ILE A 16 -4.12 -8.25 -6.33
C ILE A 16 -3.60 -7.44 -7.52
N TYR A 17 -3.43 -6.12 -7.38
CA TYR A 17 -3.10 -5.28 -8.55
C TYR A 17 -1.71 -5.57 -9.11
N PHE A 18 -0.71 -5.71 -8.24
CA PHE A 18 0.65 -6.08 -8.62
C PHE A 18 0.71 -7.40 -9.42
N PRO A 19 0.27 -8.56 -8.91
CA PRO A 19 0.39 -9.82 -9.66
C PRO A 19 -0.42 -9.78 -10.96
N VAL A 20 -1.65 -9.24 -10.95
CA VAL A 20 -2.48 -9.12 -12.16
C VAL A 20 -1.75 -8.30 -13.23
N ALA A 21 -1.27 -7.10 -12.87
CA ALA A 21 -0.55 -6.25 -13.79
C ALA A 21 0.77 -6.87 -14.25
N TYR A 22 1.49 -7.57 -13.37
CA TYR A 22 2.79 -8.17 -13.67
C TYR A 22 2.71 -9.30 -14.69
N TYR A 23 1.71 -10.18 -14.59
CA TYR A 23 1.55 -11.28 -15.56
C TYR A 23 0.90 -10.83 -16.86
N LEU A 24 0.05 -9.80 -16.85
CA LEU A 24 -0.46 -9.18 -18.08
C LEU A 24 0.64 -8.41 -18.82
N HIS A 25 1.40 -7.58 -18.11
CA HIS A 25 2.52 -6.83 -18.66
C HIS A 25 3.58 -6.52 -17.59
N ASN A 26 4.73 -7.20 -17.67
CA ASN A 26 5.80 -7.15 -16.66
C ASN A 26 6.21 -5.72 -16.25
N SER A 27 6.32 -4.81 -17.22
CA SER A 27 6.69 -3.40 -16.97
C SER A 27 5.61 -2.64 -16.18
N VAL A 28 4.33 -2.92 -16.46
CA VAL A 28 3.19 -2.29 -15.74
C VAL A 28 3.17 -2.83 -14.31
N GLY A 29 3.29 -4.14 -14.12
CA GLY A 29 3.36 -4.72 -12.76
C GLY A 29 4.49 -4.16 -11.92
N LYS A 30 5.69 -3.98 -12.50
CA LYS A 30 6.81 -3.31 -11.82
C LYS A 30 6.43 -1.88 -11.43
N ARG A 31 5.86 -1.07 -12.34
CA ARG A 31 5.41 0.29 -12.02
C ARG A 31 4.33 0.31 -10.92
N VAL A 32 3.38 -0.63 -10.96
CA VAL A 32 2.34 -0.75 -9.93
C VAL A 32 2.96 -1.02 -8.56
N LEU A 33 3.92 -1.95 -8.46
CA LEU A 33 4.59 -2.21 -7.18
C LEU A 33 5.40 -1.00 -6.71
N TRP A 34 6.15 -0.36 -7.61
CA TRP A 34 6.88 0.88 -7.29
C TRP A 34 5.95 1.99 -6.81
N ALA A 35 4.81 2.20 -7.46
CA ALA A 35 3.82 3.19 -7.06
C ALA A 35 3.20 2.86 -5.70
N ALA A 36 2.88 1.59 -5.44
CA ALA A 36 2.38 1.16 -4.14
C ALA A 36 3.41 1.43 -3.03
N VAL A 37 4.65 0.96 -3.21
CA VAL A 37 5.73 1.09 -2.21
C VAL A 37 6.08 2.55 -1.94
N ILE A 38 6.35 3.35 -2.97
CA ILE A 38 6.77 4.74 -2.75
C ILE A 38 5.63 5.57 -2.15
N SER A 39 4.38 5.29 -2.55
CA SER A 39 3.21 5.96 -2.00
C SER A 39 2.97 5.59 -0.54
N GLU A 40 3.06 4.31 -0.19
CA GLU A 40 2.83 3.86 1.18
C GLU A 40 3.97 4.25 2.13
N TRP A 41 5.22 4.16 1.67
CA TRP A 41 6.36 4.62 2.43
C TRP A 41 6.29 6.13 2.69
N LEU A 42 5.99 6.93 1.64
CA LEU A 42 5.83 8.38 1.82
C LEU A 42 4.64 8.71 2.72
N ASN A 43 3.54 7.95 2.62
CA ASN A 43 2.40 8.10 3.52
C ASN A 43 2.82 7.87 4.98
N SER A 44 3.64 6.86 5.24
CA SER A 44 4.12 6.53 6.59
C SER A 44 5.00 7.63 7.16
N VAL A 45 5.95 8.14 6.37
CA VAL A 45 6.81 9.27 6.76
C VAL A 45 5.99 10.54 6.98
N LEU A 46 5.08 10.88 6.07
CA LEU A 46 4.23 12.07 6.23
C LEU A 46 3.30 11.97 7.45
N LYS A 47 2.79 10.78 7.77
CA LYS A 47 1.99 10.56 8.98
C LYS A 47 2.79 10.84 10.24
N TRP A 48 4.04 10.40 10.29
CA TRP A 48 4.94 10.76 11.38
C TRP A 48 5.20 12.27 11.43
N LEU A 49 5.38 12.95 10.30
CA LEU A 49 5.69 14.38 10.31
C LEU A 49 4.48 15.28 10.61
N LEU A 50 3.29 14.91 10.14
CA LEU A 50 2.10 15.76 10.19
C LEU A 50 1.25 15.57 11.45
N HIS A 51 1.46 14.49 12.21
CA HIS A 51 0.70 14.17 13.43
C HIS A 51 -0.81 14.37 13.31
N GLY A 52 -1.39 13.89 12.21
CA GLY A 52 -2.83 14.04 11.99
C GLY A 52 -3.67 13.27 13.00
N GLU A 53 -4.66 13.93 13.58
CA GLU A 53 -5.68 13.30 14.42
C GLU A 53 -6.66 12.46 13.59
N ARG A 54 -7.35 11.50 14.21
CA ARG A 54 -8.46 10.75 13.59
C ARG A 54 -9.78 11.07 14.27
N PRO A 55 -10.91 11.11 13.53
CA PRO A 55 -12.19 11.50 14.11
C PRO A 55 -12.58 10.69 15.36
N TYR A 56 -12.38 9.37 15.36
CA TYR A 56 -12.84 8.50 16.46
C TYR A 56 -12.18 8.76 17.82
N TRP A 57 -10.94 9.26 17.86
CA TRP A 57 -10.32 9.70 19.12
C TRP A 57 -10.36 11.22 19.29
N TRP A 58 -10.37 11.98 18.19
CA TRP A 58 -10.37 13.44 18.20
C TRP A 58 -11.62 14.02 18.88
N VAL A 59 -12.78 13.38 18.73
CA VAL A 59 -14.01 13.82 19.42
C VAL A 59 -13.86 13.79 20.95
N HIS A 60 -12.96 12.97 21.48
CA HIS A 60 -12.68 12.86 22.91
C HIS A 60 -11.49 13.73 23.36
N THR A 61 -10.50 13.97 22.50
CA THR A 61 -9.24 14.64 22.87
C THR A 61 -9.21 16.14 22.52
N SER A 62 -10.03 16.59 21.57
CA SER A 62 -9.98 17.97 21.05
C SER A 62 -10.42 19.06 22.03
N GLY A 63 -11.14 18.70 23.09
CA GLY A 63 -11.79 19.66 23.99
C GLY A 63 -12.96 20.44 23.36
N PHE A 64 -13.33 20.12 22.12
CA PHE A 64 -14.42 20.80 21.41
C PHE A 64 -15.80 20.42 21.96
N TYR A 65 -15.98 19.15 22.32
CA TYR A 65 -17.21 18.65 22.93
C TYR A 65 -17.08 18.61 24.45
N LYS A 66 -18.11 19.08 25.16
CA LYS A 66 -18.26 18.79 26.59
C LYS A 66 -18.42 17.28 26.78
N GLN A 67 -17.89 16.72 27.87
CA GLN A 67 -17.89 15.26 28.11
C GLN A 67 -19.28 14.61 27.98
N GLU A 68 -20.33 15.31 28.40
CA GLU A 68 -21.72 14.85 28.32
C GLU A 68 -22.33 14.88 26.91
N HIS A 69 -21.71 15.58 25.96
CA HIS A 69 -22.22 15.87 24.62
C HIS A 69 -21.29 15.38 23.50
N VAL A 70 -20.39 14.44 23.79
CA VAL A 70 -19.51 13.85 22.77
C VAL A 70 -20.36 13.03 21.79
N PRO A 71 -20.26 13.26 20.48
CA PRO A 71 -21.01 12.49 19.50
C PRO A 71 -20.58 11.02 19.51
N HIS A 72 -21.55 10.11 19.57
CA HIS A 72 -21.28 8.68 19.46
C HIS A 72 -20.93 8.30 18.02
N LEU A 73 -19.67 7.94 17.78
CA LEU A 73 -19.19 7.46 16.49
C LEU A 73 -19.25 5.94 16.45
N GLN A 74 -19.96 5.40 15.45
CA GLN A 74 -19.98 3.96 15.22
C GLN A 74 -18.60 3.50 14.71
N GLN A 75 -17.99 2.56 15.43
CA GLN A 75 -16.71 1.96 15.05
C GLN A 75 -16.91 0.56 14.46
N PHE A 76 -16.02 0.18 13.54
CA PHE A 76 -15.94 -1.13 12.92
C PHE A 76 -14.53 -1.71 13.13
N SER A 77 -14.33 -2.99 12.83
CA SER A 77 -13.00 -3.63 12.94
C SER A 77 -11.91 -2.91 12.12
N ILE A 78 -12.28 -2.27 11.01
CA ILE A 78 -11.37 -1.49 10.17
C ILE A 78 -11.21 -0.03 10.61
N THR A 79 -11.90 0.42 11.66
CA THR A 79 -11.83 1.80 12.17
C THR A 79 -10.58 2.02 13.01
N CYS A 80 -10.14 1.01 13.77
CA CYS A 80 -9.08 1.11 14.77
C CYS A 80 -7.67 1.00 14.19
N GLU A 81 -7.38 1.77 13.15
CA GLU A 81 -6.04 1.88 12.61
C GLU A 81 -5.10 2.60 13.59
N THR A 82 -3.86 2.11 13.66
CA THR A 82 -2.87 2.48 14.67
C THR A 82 -2.01 3.70 14.32
N GLY A 83 -1.90 4.06 13.05
CA GLY A 83 -1.10 5.21 12.61
C GLY A 83 -1.88 6.54 12.63
N PRO A 84 -1.19 7.70 12.58
CA PRO A 84 -1.80 9.02 12.44
C PRO A 84 -2.70 9.15 11.20
N GLY A 85 -3.63 10.11 11.22
CA GLY A 85 -4.67 10.28 10.21
C GLY A 85 -4.25 11.01 8.93
N SER A 86 -3.19 11.83 8.94
CA SER A 86 -2.83 12.71 7.81
C SER A 86 -1.54 12.27 7.10
N PRO A 87 -1.54 12.07 5.76
CA PRO A 87 -2.68 11.98 4.85
C PRO A 87 -3.30 10.57 4.84
N SER A 88 -4.47 10.40 4.23
CA SER A 88 -5.12 9.09 4.15
C SER A 88 -4.35 8.13 3.23
N GLY A 89 -3.84 7.04 3.81
CA GLY A 89 -3.08 6.01 3.07
C GLY A 89 -3.91 5.27 2.03
N HIS A 90 -5.18 4.98 2.34
CA HIS A 90 -6.11 4.37 1.39
C HIS A 90 -6.29 5.27 0.15
N ALA A 91 -6.57 6.55 0.36
CA ALA A 91 -6.73 7.48 -0.76
C ALA A 91 -5.43 7.66 -1.55
N MET A 92 -4.29 7.78 -0.87
CA MET A 92 -2.99 8.07 -1.49
C MET A 92 -2.44 6.89 -2.31
N VAL A 93 -2.46 5.68 -1.76
CA VAL A 93 -1.94 4.48 -2.43
C VAL A 93 -2.87 4.07 -3.58
N THR A 94 -4.18 4.00 -3.34
CA THR A 94 -5.14 3.63 -4.39
C THR A 94 -5.11 4.62 -5.55
N SER A 95 -5.02 5.93 -5.27
CA SER A 95 -4.90 6.96 -6.30
C SER A 95 -3.66 6.77 -7.16
N ALA A 96 -2.49 6.57 -6.54
CA ALA A 96 -1.23 6.39 -7.28
C ALA A 96 -1.26 5.12 -8.16
N VAL A 97 -1.71 4.00 -7.59
CA VAL A 97 -1.73 2.71 -8.30
C VAL A 97 -2.74 2.72 -9.44
N TRP A 98 -3.94 3.21 -9.23
CA TRP A 98 -4.95 3.24 -10.28
C TRP A 98 -4.65 4.27 -11.37
N TYR A 99 -3.99 5.38 -11.02
CA TYR A 99 -3.47 6.30 -12.03
C TYR A 99 -2.53 5.56 -12.99
N VAL A 100 -1.55 4.81 -12.45
CA VAL A 100 -0.63 3.99 -13.27
C VAL A 100 -1.40 2.97 -14.12
N LEU A 101 -2.34 2.22 -13.52
CA LEU A 101 -3.12 1.21 -14.25
C LEU A 101 -3.92 1.80 -15.41
N VAL A 102 -4.62 2.92 -15.20
CA VAL A 102 -5.41 3.58 -16.25
C VAL A 102 -4.52 4.17 -17.32
N SER A 103 -3.47 4.90 -16.94
CA SER A 103 -2.54 5.51 -17.89
C SER A 103 -1.83 4.46 -18.76
N ASP A 104 -1.32 3.40 -18.15
CA ASP A 104 -0.65 2.31 -18.88
C ASP A 104 -1.62 1.54 -19.77
N PHE A 105 -2.84 1.25 -19.29
CA PHE A 105 -3.86 0.59 -20.10
C PHE A 105 -4.15 1.38 -21.38
N LEU A 106 -4.39 2.70 -21.25
CA LEU A 106 -4.64 3.57 -22.40
C LEU A 106 -3.45 3.64 -23.35
N TYR A 107 -2.22 3.67 -22.81
CA TYR A 107 -0.99 3.74 -23.59
C TYR A 107 -0.72 2.44 -24.37
N TYR A 108 -0.68 1.28 -23.71
CA TYR A 108 -0.32 0.01 -24.35
C TYR A 108 -1.41 -0.54 -25.27
N GLN A 109 -2.68 -0.31 -24.95
CA GLN A 109 -3.78 -0.70 -25.84
C GLN A 109 -3.97 0.30 -27.00
N GLN A 110 -3.16 1.37 -27.05
CA GLN A 110 -3.22 2.42 -28.07
C GLN A 110 -4.64 2.96 -28.31
N ILE A 111 -5.41 3.10 -27.22
CA ILE A 111 -6.82 3.48 -27.31
C ILE A 111 -6.94 4.88 -27.93
N GLN A 112 -7.51 4.97 -29.14
CA GLN A 112 -7.76 6.25 -29.81
C GLN A 112 -9.14 6.83 -29.51
N SER A 113 -10.11 5.97 -29.15
CA SER A 113 -11.49 6.39 -28.86
C SER A 113 -11.55 7.35 -27.67
N PHE A 114 -12.03 8.56 -27.92
CA PHE A 114 -12.26 9.57 -26.88
C PHE A 114 -13.26 9.09 -25.82
N GLY A 115 -14.33 8.41 -26.25
CA GLY A 115 -15.32 7.86 -25.34
C GLY A 115 -14.75 6.83 -24.36
N LEU A 116 -13.87 5.94 -24.85
CA LEU A 116 -13.22 4.94 -23.98
C LEU A 116 -12.20 5.60 -23.03
N LYS A 117 -11.47 6.63 -23.47
CA LYS A 117 -10.60 7.43 -22.59
C LYS A 117 -11.39 8.07 -21.45
N ILE A 118 -12.54 8.71 -21.77
CA ILE A 118 -13.44 9.27 -20.76
C ILE A 118 -13.91 8.17 -19.81
N LEU A 119 -14.34 7.01 -20.32
CA LEU A 119 -14.84 5.92 -19.51
C LEU A 119 -13.79 5.42 -18.50
N CYS A 120 -12.54 5.25 -18.94
CA CYS A 120 -11.44 4.81 -18.06
C CYS A 120 -11.17 5.83 -16.94
N TRP A 121 -11.06 7.11 -17.27
CA TRP A 121 -10.84 8.16 -16.27
C TRP A 121 -12.06 8.40 -15.37
N ALA A 122 -13.28 8.27 -15.90
CA ALA A 122 -14.51 8.34 -15.12
C ALA A 122 -14.57 7.19 -14.10
N THR A 123 -14.18 5.97 -14.51
CA THR A 123 -14.09 4.81 -13.61
C THR A 123 -13.09 5.06 -12.47
N TYR A 124 -11.92 5.63 -12.80
CA TYR A 124 -10.94 6.06 -11.80
C TYR A 124 -11.54 7.06 -10.80
N VAL A 125 -12.18 8.12 -11.28
CA VAL A 125 -12.77 9.15 -10.41
C VAL A 125 -13.88 8.57 -9.53
N ILE A 126 -14.79 7.76 -10.09
CA ILE A 126 -15.88 7.12 -9.33
C ILE A 126 -15.32 6.24 -8.22
N MET A 127 -14.30 5.44 -8.52
CA MET A 127 -13.67 4.59 -7.52
C MET A 127 -12.99 5.42 -6.43
N MET A 128 -12.27 6.49 -6.78
CA MET A 128 -11.64 7.37 -5.78
C MET A 128 -12.67 8.04 -4.88
N CYS A 129 -13.77 8.53 -5.44
CA CYS A 129 -14.89 9.05 -4.67
C CYS A 129 -15.46 8.00 -3.71
N ALA A 130 -15.65 6.76 -4.17
CA ALA A 130 -16.15 5.66 -3.36
C ALA A 130 -15.21 5.33 -2.19
N VAL A 131 -13.89 5.25 -2.43
CA VAL A 131 -12.89 5.04 -1.39
C VAL A 131 -12.91 6.19 -0.38
N CYS A 132 -12.84 7.44 -0.82
CA CYS A 132 -12.82 8.59 0.08
C CYS A 132 -14.10 8.69 0.92
N LEU A 133 -15.28 8.55 0.31
CA LEU A 133 -16.55 8.52 1.03
C LEU A 133 -16.61 7.39 2.05
N SER A 134 -16.08 6.21 1.71
CA SER A 134 -16.03 5.10 2.66
C SER A 134 -15.22 5.44 3.91
N ARG A 135 -14.10 6.16 3.77
CA ARG A 135 -13.21 6.56 4.88
C ARG A 135 -13.80 7.63 5.78
N LEU A 136 -14.52 8.58 5.18
CA LEU A 136 -15.29 9.59 5.92
C LEU A 136 -16.45 8.94 6.68
N PHE A 137 -17.17 8.00 6.04
CA PHE A 137 -18.32 7.32 6.62
C PHE A 137 -17.96 6.49 7.86
N ILE A 138 -16.82 5.78 7.85
CA ILE A 138 -16.34 5.00 9.00
C ILE A 138 -15.58 5.82 10.04
N ALA A 139 -15.62 7.16 9.94
CA ALA A 139 -15.01 8.10 10.88
C ALA A 139 -13.49 7.88 11.12
N THR A 140 -12.76 7.46 10.08
CA THR A 140 -11.30 7.21 10.17
C THR A 140 -10.46 8.39 9.68
N HIS A 141 -11.04 9.27 8.87
CA HIS A 141 -10.35 10.41 8.28
C HIS A 141 -11.25 11.65 8.22
N PHE A 142 -10.61 12.82 8.23
CA PHE A 142 -11.24 14.10 7.91
C PHE A 142 -11.18 14.39 6.39
N PRO A 143 -12.06 15.27 5.86
CA PRO A 143 -12.08 15.63 4.44
C PRO A 143 -10.73 16.12 3.90
N HIS A 144 -10.01 16.95 4.64
CA HIS A 144 -8.70 17.45 4.21
C HIS A 144 -7.65 16.32 4.08
N GLN A 145 -7.75 15.25 4.88
CA GLN A 145 -6.79 14.14 4.88
C GLN A 145 -6.96 13.25 3.65
N VAL A 146 -8.21 13.02 3.22
CA VAL A 146 -8.50 12.25 2.00
C VAL A 146 -8.17 13.08 0.76
N SER A 147 -8.44 14.38 0.75
CA SER A 147 -8.08 15.28 -0.35
C SER A 147 -6.57 15.38 -0.52
N ALA A 148 -5.82 15.59 0.56
CA ALA A 148 -4.35 15.58 0.54
C ALA A 148 -3.81 14.23 0.03
N GLY A 149 -4.40 13.12 0.49
CA GLY A 149 -4.07 11.78 0.00
C GLY A 149 -4.23 11.64 -1.51
N ILE A 150 -5.37 12.05 -2.08
CA ILE A 150 -5.60 12.02 -3.54
C ILE A 150 -4.56 12.88 -4.27
N ILE A 151 -4.33 14.12 -3.84
CA ILE A 151 -3.41 15.03 -4.54
C ILE A 151 -2.00 14.44 -4.59
N ILE A 152 -1.47 13.99 -3.45
CA ILE A 152 -0.13 13.40 -3.40
C ILE A 152 -0.10 12.09 -4.19
N GLY A 153 -1.15 11.27 -4.10
CA GLY A 153 -1.28 10.02 -4.84
C GLY A 153 -1.24 10.21 -6.35
N ILE A 154 -1.98 11.18 -6.89
CA ILE A 154 -1.96 11.53 -8.32
C ILE A 154 -0.56 11.97 -8.76
N LEU A 155 0.09 12.85 -7.99
CA LEU A 155 1.43 13.33 -8.30
C LEU A 155 2.44 12.18 -8.32
N LEU A 156 2.39 11.28 -7.34
CA LEU A 156 3.22 10.08 -7.33
C LEU A 156 2.92 9.15 -8.50
N GLY A 157 1.64 8.94 -8.83
CA GLY A 157 1.23 8.16 -10.00
C GLY A 157 1.81 8.71 -11.29
N MET A 158 1.78 10.03 -11.49
CA MET A 158 2.38 10.72 -12.63
C MET A 158 3.88 10.51 -12.71
N VAL A 159 4.60 10.68 -11.59
CA VAL A 159 6.05 10.47 -11.53
C VAL A 159 6.39 9.00 -11.80
N MET A 160 5.69 8.05 -11.19
CA MET A 160 5.96 6.62 -11.40
C MET A 160 5.65 6.18 -12.84
N ASN A 161 4.64 6.77 -13.47
CA ASN A 161 4.30 6.48 -14.86
C ASN A 161 5.31 7.04 -15.87
N SER A 162 6.07 8.08 -15.51
CA SER A 162 7.13 8.63 -16.37
C SER A 162 8.47 7.87 -16.24
N LEU A 163 8.64 7.04 -15.22
CA LEU A 163 9.88 6.29 -14.98
C LEU A 163 9.92 4.96 -15.77
N ALA A 164 11.04 4.73 -16.45
CA ALA A 164 11.30 3.50 -17.17
C ALA A 164 11.73 2.35 -16.22
N THR A 165 10.78 1.79 -15.48
CA THR A 165 11.03 0.72 -14.49
C THR A 165 11.55 -0.59 -15.11
N SER A 166 11.42 -0.77 -16.42
CA SER A 166 11.92 -1.94 -17.14
C SER A 166 13.44 -2.02 -17.21
N ALA A 167 14.14 -0.88 -17.12
CA ALA A 167 15.61 -0.82 -17.22
C ALA A 167 16.33 -0.94 -15.86
N LEU A 168 15.58 -0.97 -14.75
CA LEU A 168 16.15 -0.98 -13.41
C LEU A 168 16.81 -2.33 -13.10
N GLN A 169 18.05 -2.28 -12.62
CA GLN A 169 18.84 -3.45 -12.21
C GLN A 169 18.90 -3.58 -10.68
N LEU A 170 19.34 -4.73 -10.18
CA LEU A 170 19.44 -5.03 -8.75
C LEU A 170 20.11 -3.94 -7.90
N PRO A 171 21.24 -3.32 -8.29
CA PRO A 171 21.87 -2.27 -7.48
C PRO A 171 20.95 -1.09 -7.19
N PHE A 172 20.06 -0.74 -8.14
CA PHE A 172 19.08 0.32 -7.94
C PHE A 172 18.05 -0.06 -6.86
N TYR A 173 17.51 -1.29 -6.90
CA TYR A 173 16.60 -1.77 -5.87
C TYR A 173 17.25 -1.81 -4.49
N LEU A 174 18.50 -2.30 -4.40
CA LEU A 174 19.26 -2.33 -3.14
C LEU A 174 19.49 -0.91 -2.60
N LEU A 175 19.93 0.02 -3.46
CA LEU A 175 20.17 1.41 -3.07
C LEU A 175 18.87 2.09 -2.62
N THR A 176 17.77 1.94 -3.36
CA THR A 176 16.50 2.56 -2.99
C THR A 176 15.96 1.96 -1.69
N SER A 177 15.97 0.64 -1.53
CA SER A 177 15.56 0.00 -0.28
C SER A 177 16.40 0.46 0.91
N PHE A 178 17.71 0.62 0.74
CA PHE A 178 18.59 1.19 1.77
C PHE A 178 18.23 2.64 2.09
N LEU A 179 18.04 3.49 1.07
CA LEU A 179 17.68 4.90 1.26
C LEU A 179 16.33 5.07 1.96
N LEU A 180 15.32 4.26 1.59
CA LEU A 180 14.00 4.27 2.23
C LEU A 180 14.10 3.86 3.72
N ALA A 181 14.88 2.82 4.02
CA ALA A 181 15.13 2.38 5.39
C ALA A 181 15.88 3.45 6.19
N PHE A 182 16.94 4.02 5.60
CA PHE A 182 17.77 5.05 6.20
C PHE A 182 16.96 6.30 6.52
N ILE A 183 16.21 6.83 5.55
CA ILE A 183 15.39 8.04 5.76
C ILE A 183 14.31 7.79 6.81
N ALA A 184 13.61 6.65 6.78
CA ALA A 184 12.61 6.32 7.79
C ALA A 184 13.22 6.23 9.20
N THR A 185 14.40 5.62 9.33
CA THR A 185 15.13 5.54 10.60
C THR A 185 15.57 6.92 11.08
N MET A 186 16.10 7.76 10.18
CA MET A 186 16.48 9.13 10.52
C MET A 186 15.27 9.97 10.94
N THR A 187 14.13 9.85 10.26
CA THR A 187 12.88 10.51 10.66
C THR A 187 12.46 10.10 12.07
N TYR A 188 12.47 8.79 12.36
CA TYR A 188 12.15 8.28 13.71
C TYR A 188 13.09 8.85 14.78
N LEU A 189 14.40 8.82 14.53
CA LEU A 189 15.40 9.35 15.47
C LEU A 189 15.24 10.86 15.68
N LEU A 190 15.01 11.63 14.62
CA LEU A 190 14.81 13.08 14.70
C LEU A 190 13.56 13.44 15.50
N LEU A 191 12.45 12.72 15.32
CA LEU A 191 11.23 12.97 16.09
C LEU A 191 11.46 12.73 17.59
N ASN A 192 12.13 11.62 17.95
CA ASN A 192 12.51 11.35 19.34
C ASN A 192 13.43 12.43 19.92
N LEU A 193 14.41 12.90 19.14
CA LEU A 193 15.33 13.96 19.57
C LEU A 193 14.60 15.29 19.84
N VAL A 194 13.55 15.59 19.08
CA VAL A 194 12.70 16.79 19.28
C VAL A 194 11.64 16.56 20.37
N GLY A 195 11.62 15.39 21.01
CA GLY A 195 10.69 15.06 22.09
C GLY A 195 9.27 14.70 21.62
N ILE A 196 9.13 14.34 20.34
CA ILE A 196 7.86 13.91 19.75
C ILE A 196 7.84 12.38 19.72
N ASP A 197 6.90 11.77 20.43
CA ASP A 197 6.71 10.31 20.45
C ASP A 197 6.13 9.79 19.12
N PRO A 198 6.84 8.99 18.31
CA PRO A 198 6.34 8.45 17.05
C PRO A 198 5.18 7.45 17.23
N PHE A 199 4.97 6.93 18.44
CA PHE A 199 3.93 5.97 18.80
C PHE A 199 2.70 6.60 19.49
N TRP A 200 2.63 7.93 19.59
CA TRP A 200 1.52 8.63 20.27
C TRP A 200 0.13 8.16 19.77
N SER A 201 0.01 7.97 18.45
CA SER A 201 -1.24 7.54 17.80
C SER A 201 -1.64 6.10 18.13
N LEU A 202 -0.67 5.22 18.44
CA LEU A 202 -0.94 3.86 18.90
C LEU A 202 -1.57 3.89 20.29
N ALA A 203 -1.08 4.75 21.19
CA ALA A 203 -1.69 4.98 22.50
C ALA A 203 -3.13 5.50 22.38
N SER A 204 -3.37 6.46 21.47
CA SER A 204 -4.72 6.96 21.19
C SER A 204 -5.64 5.88 20.61
N ALA A 205 -5.17 5.08 19.65
CA ALA A 205 -5.92 3.97 19.07
C ALA A 205 -6.30 2.93 20.13
N THR A 206 -5.33 2.54 20.96
CA THR A 206 -5.54 1.57 22.05
C THR A 206 -6.56 2.08 23.06
N LYS A 207 -6.55 3.38 23.39
CA LYS A 207 -7.46 3.94 24.39
C LYS A 207 -8.90 4.10 23.89
N TRP A 208 -9.08 4.51 22.63
CA TRP A 208 -10.38 4.94 22.11
C TRP A 208 -11.01 3.96 21.11
N CYS A 209 -10.33 2.87 20.77
CA CYS A 209 -10.93 1.79 20.01
C CYS A 209 -11.97 1.03 20.85
N ALA A 210 -13.10 0.69 20.24
CA ALA A 210 -14.18 -0.04 20.89
C ALA A 210 -13.75 -1.44 21.40
N PHE A 211 -12.88 -2.13 20.65
CA PHE A 211 -12.37 -3.45 21.03
C PHE A 211 -10.86 -3.55 20.78
N GLN A 212 -10.09 -3.94 21.81
CA GLN A 212 -8.63 -4.07 21.73
C GLN A 212 -8.18 -5.04 20.63
N GLU A 213 -8.97 -6.07 20.34
CA GLU A 213 -8.71 -7.03 19.28
C GLU A 213 -8.72 -6.43 17.86
N TRP A 214 -9.29 -5.24 17.67
CA TRP A 214 -9.29 -4.53 16.38
C TRP A 214 -8.03 -3.68 16.18
N VAL A 215 -7.20 -3.54 17.21
CA VAL A 215 -5.91 -2.85 17.15
C VAL A 215 -4.86 -3.84 16.64
N HIS A 216 -4.65 -3.85 15.33
CA HIS A 216 -3.77 -4.83 14.71
C HIS A 216 -2.35 -4.28 14.46
N LEU A 217 -1.31 -5.04 14.83
CA LEU A 217 0.10 -4.66 14.64
C LEU A 217 0.50 -4.54 13.17
N ASP A 218 -0.18 -5.24 12.27
CA ASP A 218 0.04 -5.18 10.83
C ASP A 218 -0.52 -3.89 10.18
N THR A 219 -1.17 -3.03 10.96
CA THR A 219 -1.60 -1.68 10.54
C THR A 219 -0.64 -0.59 11.00
N THR A 220 0.43 -0.95 11.71
CA THR A 220 1.43 0.00 12.22
C THR A 220 2.29 0.55 11.08
N LEU A 221 2.75 1.80 11.24
CA LEU A 221 3.60 2.45 10.24
C LEU A 221 4.92 1.69 10.02
N PHE A 222 5.50 1.14 11.09
CA PHE A 222 6.70 0.32 11.00
C PHE A 222 6.48 -0.94 10.16
N TYR A 223 5.34 -1.62 10.33
CA TYR A 223 5.01 -2.78 9.52
C TYR A 223 4.88 -2.43 8.03
N CYS A 224 4.23 -1.30 7.70
CA CYS A 224 4.14 -0.82 6.32
C CYS A 224 5.54 -0.59 5.72
N ILE A 225 6.42 0.13 6.43
CA ILE A 225 7.80 0.40 5.98
C ILE A 225 8.58 -0.90 5.76
N VAL A 226 8.46 -1.87 6.68
CA VAL A 226 9.12 -3.18 6.54
C VAL A 226 8.59 -3.92 5.31
N ARG A 227 7.27 -3.98 5.11
CA ARG A 227 6.67 -4.59 3.92
C ARG A 227 7.20 -3.93 2.64
N ASP A 228 7.17 -2.61 2.58
CA ASP A 228 7.55 -1.82 1.41
C ASP A 228 8.99 -2.10 0.96
N ILE A 229 9.94 -2.01 1.91
CA ILE A 229 11.35 -2.30 1.68
C ILE A 229 11.54 -3.75 1.24
N SER A 230 10.85 -4.69 1.88
CA SER A 230 10.94 -6.12 1.61
C SER A 230 10.42 -6.47 0.21
N CYS A 231 9.30 -5.88 -0.20
CA CYS A 231 8.73 -6.05 -1.53
C CYS A 231 9.69 -5.54 -2.62
N LEU A 232 10.31 -4.36 -2.43
CA LEU A 232 11.30 -3.84 -3.38
C LEU A 232 12.54 -4.74 -3.47
N LEU A 233 13.06 -5.21 -2.33
CA LEU A 233 14.20 -6.14 -2.31
C LEU A 233 13.85 -7.46 -3.01
N GLY A 234 12.68 -8.03 -2.71
CA GLY A 234 12.18 -9.25 -3.34
C GLY A 234 12.04 -9.10 -4.86
N LEU A 235 11.52 -7.96 -5.32
CA LEU A 235 11.44 -7.65 -6.76
C LEU A 235 12.84 -7.47 -7.37
N GLY A 236 13.77 -6.79 -6.69
CA GLY A 236 15.14 -6.60 -7.14
C GLY A 236 15.88 -7.93 -7.34
N LEU A 237 15.76 -8.85 -6.36
CA LEU A 237 16.31 -10.21 -6.44
C LEU A 237 15.66 -10.99 -7.58
N ALA A 238 14.35 -10.87 -7.78
CA ALA A 238 13.66 -11.51 -8.88
C ALA A 238 14.13 -11.00 -10.25
N VAL A 239 14.36 -9.69 -10.39
CA VAL A 239 14.92 -9.09 -11.61
C VAL A 239 16.31 -9.65 -11.89
N PHE A 240 17.18 -9.77 -10.87
CA PHE A 240 18.50 -10.35 -11.01
C PHE A 240 18.45 -11.82 -11.48
N CYS A 241 17.61 -12.65 -10.85
CA CYS A 241 17.49 -14.07 -11.20
C CYS A 241 16.87 -14.28 -12.61
N CYS A 242 15.95 -13.41 -13.02
CA CYS A 242 15.23 -13.53 -14.28
C CYS A 242 15.77 -12.64 -15.42
N GLN A 243 16.90 -11.94 -15.20
CA GLN A 243 17.47 -10.94 -16.13
C GLN A 243 17.75 -11.50 -17.54
N PHE A 244 17.82 -12.82 -17.69
CA PHE A 244 18.15 -13.52 -18.94
C PHE A 244 17.01 -14.36 -19.54
N LYS A 245 15.86 -14.49 -18.89
CA LYS A 245 14.72 -15.23 -19.45
C LYS A 245 13.72 -14.26 -20.07
N LYS A 246 13.77 -14.10 -21.41
CA LYS A 246 12.64 -13.50 -22.14
C LYS A 246 11.42 -14.39 -21.89
N LEU A 247 10.39 -13.80 -21.30
CA LEU A 247 9.09 -14.46 -21.17
C LEU A 247 8.60 -14.74 -22.59
N THR A 248 8.58 -16.03 -22.94
CA THR A 248 8.08 -16.53 -24.22
C THR A 248 6.61 -16.16 -24.38
N CYS A 249 6.10 -16.26 -25.61
CA CYS A 249 4.69 -15.98 -25.90
C CYS A 249 3.82 -16.93 -25.06
N ARG A 250 3.16 -16.40 -24.02
CA ARG A 250 2.37 -17.17 -23.07
C ARG A 250 0.92 -17.25 -23.55
N SER A 251 0.33 -18.45 -23.48
CA SER A 251 -1.10 -18.60 -23.75
C SER A 251 -1.93 -17.84 -22.71
N GLN A 252 -3.13 -17.37 -23.08
CA GLN A 252 -4.05 -16.72 -22.14
C GLN A 252 -4.36 -17.62 -20.92
N LYS A 253 -4.47 -18.94 -21.13
CA LYS A 253 -4.69 -19.92 -20.06
C LYS A 253 -3.52 -19.92 -19.05
N THR A 254 -2.29 -19.87 -19.55
CA THR A 254 -1.08 -19.79 -18.71
C THR A 254 -1.07 -18.51 -17.88
N ILE A 255 -1.41 -17.36 -18.48
CA ILE A 255 -1.46 -16.07 -17.77
C ILE A 255 -2.51 -16.12 -16.65
N ILE A 256 -3.73 -16.58 -16.94
CA ILE A 256 -4.82 -16.69 -15.95
C ILE A 256 -4.40 -17.60 -14.79
N LEU A 257 -3.77 -18.74 -15.08
CA LEU A 257 -3.34 -19.67 -14.05
C LEU A 257 -2.19 -19.10 -13.20
N GLN A 258 -1.23 -18.39 -13.80
CA GLN A 258 -0.17 -17.69 -13.07
C GLN A 258 -0.73 -16.61 -12.13
N VAL A 259 -1.67 -15.79 -12.62
CA VAL A 259 -2.37 -14.78 -11.79
C VAL A 259 -3.09 -15.45 -10.63
N LEU A 260 -3.86 -16.52 -10.89
CA LEU A 260 -4.61 -17.23 -9.87
C LEU A 260 -3.69 -17.83 -8.80
N VAL A 261 -2.60 -18.50 -9.19
CA VAL A 261 -1.62 -19.05 -8.25
C VAL A 261 -0.96 -17.93 -7.42
N ALA A 262 -0.58 -16.82 -8.05
CA ALA A 262 0.05 -15.71 -7.35
C ALA A 262 -0.89 -15.03 -6.34
N VAL A 263 -2.13 -14.74 -6.72
CA VAL A 263 -3.12 -14.13 -5.83
C VAL A 263 -3.46 -15.08 -4.67
N LEU A 264 -3.64 -16.38 -4.94
CA LEU A 264 -3.88 -17.37 -3.88
C LEU A 264 -2.69 -17.47 -2.93
N MET A 265 -1.46 -17.46 -3.43
CA MET A 265 -0.25 -17.51 -2.62
C MET A 265 -0.11 -16.26 -1.74
N LEU A 266 -0.36 -15.07 -2.29
CA LEU A 266 -0.33 -13.81 -1.53
C LEU A 266 -1.45 -13.79 -0.48
N HIS A 267 -2.65 -14.23 -0.83
CA HIS A 267 -3.75 -14.34 0.14
C HIS A 267 -3.47 -15.35 1.25
N ALA A 268 -2.86 -16.49 0.94
CA ALA A 268 -2.42 -17.45 1.95
C ALA A 268 -1.32 -16.86 2.84
N GLY A 269 -0.40 -16.09 2.25
CA GLY A 269 0.65 -15.36 2.97
C GLY A 269 0.11 -14.34 3.98
N ASP A 270 -0.97 -13.64 3.65
CA ASP A 270 -1.66 -12.73 4.58
C ASP A 270 -2.24 -13.45 5.81
N ARG A 271 -2.64 -14.72 5.66
CA ARG A 271 -3.21 -15.53 6.75
C ARG A 271 -2.14 -16.13 7.68
N LEU A 272 -0.86 -16.07 7.30
CA LEU A 272 0.23 -16.56 8.14
C LEU A 272 0.33 -15.69 9.40
N LYS A 273 0.04 -16.29 10.55
CA LYS A 273 0.19 -15.66 11.86
C LYS A 273 1.68 -15.51 12.16
N LEU A 274 2.10 -14.28 12.42
CA LEU A 274 3.45 -13.95 12.86
C LEU A 274 3.54 -14.02 14.38
N ASN A 275 4.76 -14.12 14.92
CA ASN A 275 4.97 -14.19 16.36
C ASN A 275 4.75 -12.82 17.02
N ILE A 276 3.59 -12.64 17.67
CA ILE A 276 3.19 -11.36 18.30
C ILE A 276 3.90 -11.15 19.66
N HIS A 277 4.42 -12.21 20.29
CA HIS A 277 5.02 -12.12 21.63
C HIS A 277 6.41 -11.49 21.64
N ASN A 278 7.15 -11.60 20.54
CA ASN A 278 8.45 -10.98 20.38
C ASN A 278 8.42 -10.01 19.20
N ILE A 279 8.41 -8.71 19.50
CA ILE A 279 8.28 -7.62 18.52
C ILE A 279 9.42 -7.65 17.48
N VAL A 280 10.65 -7.96 17.90
CA VAL A 280 11.78 -8.05 16.96
C VAL A 280 11.56 -9.21 16.00
N LEU A 281 11.18 -10.37 16.52
CA LEU A 281 10.89 -11.55 15.70
C LEU A 281 9.72 -11.28 14.74
N PHE A 282 8.66 -10.60 15.19
CA PHE A 282 7.53 -10.20 14.36
C PHE A 282 7.97 -9.43 13.10
N TYR A 283 8.81 -8.41 13.26
CA TYR A 283 9.27 -7.60 12.13
C TYR A 283 10.28 -8.33 11.24
N VAL A 284 11.13 -9.19 11.81
CA VAL A 284 12.05 -10.04 11.03
C VAL A 284 11.27 -11.05 10.19
N GLU A 285 10.28 -11.73 10.78
CA GLU A 285 9.40 -12.65 10.05
C GLU A 285 8.59 -11.91 8.98
N ALA A 286 8.07 -10.71 9.29
CA ALA A 286 7.36 -9.87 8.32
C ALA A 286 8.26 -9.51 7.12
N PHE A 287 9.52 -9.15 7.39
CA PHE A 287 10.51 -8.83 6.36
C PHE A 287 10.71 -10.01 5.41
N PHE A 288 11.06 -11.18 5.95
CA PHE A 288 11.29 -12.37 5.14
C PHE A 288 10.03 -12.85 4.42
N LYS A 289 8.85 -12.74 5.05
CA LYS A 289 7.56 -13.07 4.45
C LYS A 289 7.35 -12.27 3.16
N HIS A 290 7.42 -10.94 3.23
CA HIS A 290 7.13 -10.07 2.07
C HIS A 290 8.21 -10.11 1.00
N LEU A 291 9.48 -10.28 1.41
CA LEU A 291 10.60 -10.49 0.49
C LEU A 291 10.40 -11.78 -0.30
N PHE A 292 10.13 -12.89 0.39
CA PHE A 292 9.95 -14.19 -0.25
C PHE A 292 8.71 -14.24 -1.13
N LEU A 293 7.55 -13.78 -0.65
CA LEU A 293 6.32 -13.75 -1.42
C LEU A 293 6.48 -12.95 -2.72
N THR A 294 7.05 -11.74 -2.64
CA THR A 294 7.29 -10.91 -3.82
C THR A 294 8.28 -11.57 -4.78
N PHE A 295 9.35 -12.16 -4.27
CA PHE A 295 10.33 -12.90 -5.07
C PHE A 295 9.70 -14.10 -5.80
N VAL A 296 8.91 -14.92 -5.11
CA VAL A 296 8.25 -16.08 -5.72
C VAL A 296 7.25 -15.65 -6.78
N VAL A 297 6.47 -14.60 -6.55
CA VAL A 297 5.54 -14.07 -7.56
C VAL A 297 6.29 -13.59 -8.80
N ALA A 298 7.36 -12.81 -8.62
CA ALA A 298 8.08 -12.19 -9.72
C ALA A 298 9.04 -13.16 -10.47
N ALA A 299 9.64 -14.14 -9.80
CA ALA A 299 10.61 -15.07 -10.38
C ALA A 299 10.20 -16.54 -10.28
N GLY A 300 9.77 -17.00 -9.11
CA GLY A 300 9.44 -18.40 -8.85
C GLY A 300 8.34 -18.96 -9.75
N ILE A 301 7.16 -18.33 -9.75
CA ILE A 301 6.00 -18.75 -10.55
C ILE A 301 6.33 -18.75 -12.05
N PRO A 302 6.90 -17.68 -12.64
CA PRO A 302 7.34 -17.71 -14.04
C PRO A 302 8.29 -18.87 -14.36
N VAL A 303 9.25 -19.16 -13.47
CA VAL A 303 10.22 -20.25 -13.69
C VAL A 303 9.53 -21.61 -13.65
N VAL A 304 8.68 -21.88 -12.67
CA VAL A 304 7.95 -23.16 -12.56
C VAL A 304 7.09 -23.40 -13.81
N PHE A 305 6.35 -22.39 -14.25
CA PHE A 305 5.50 -22.49 -15.44
C PHE A 305 6.28 -22.53 -16.77
N SER A 306 7.58 -22.22 -16.77
CA SER A 306 8.43 -22.41 -17.95
C SER A 306 8.96 -23.83 -18.11
N LEU A 307 8.78 -24.68 -17.09
CA LEU A 307 9.19 -26.09 -17.09
C LEU A 307 8.08 -27.04 -17.59
N PHE A 308 6.86 -26.53 -17.75
CA PHE A 308 5.67 -27.25 -18.24
C PHE A 308 5.22 -26.67 -19.58
#